data_AF-A0A182YA45-F1
#
_entry.id   AF-A0A182YA45-F1
#
_cell.length_a   1.000
_cell.length_b   1.000
_cell.length_c   1.000
_cell.angle_alpha   90.00
_cell.angle_beta   90.00
_cell.angle_gamma   90.00
#
_symmetry.space_group_name_H-M   'P 1'
#
loop_
_entity.id
_entity.type
_entity.pdbx_description
1 polymer ?
#
loop_
_entity_poly.entity_id
_entity_poly.type
_entity_poly.pdbx_seq_one_letter_code
_entity_poly.pdbx_strand_id
1 'polypeptide(L)'
;MDIMASNLQQQRAITEQLRREAAIQRITVSQAVADIVKYVTEHQAEDCLLVGFSSQKVNPFREKSSCSILIYPEKLEGMERSRDANGPMTSSVVVEESEAQAQNCVPTS
;
A
#
# COMPACT_ATOMS: atom_id res chain seq x y z
N MET A 1 -30.47 46.31 -18.93
CA MET A 1 -29.89 46.07 -20.28
C MET A 1 -28.47 45.49 -20.17
N ASP A 2 -27.80 45.70 -19.04
CA ASP A 2 -26.41 45.31 -18.75
C ASP A 2 -26.17 43.80 -18.64
N ILE A 3 -27.14 43.03 -18.11
CA ILE A 3 -27.05 41.56 -18.03
C ILE A 3 -27.00 40.92 -19.42
N MET A 4 -27.68 41.51 -20.41
CA MET A 4 -27.66 41.00 -21.78
C MET A 4 -26.33 41.30 -22.48
N ALA A 5 -25.72 42.45 -22.16
CA ALA A 5 -24.40 42.83 -22.65
C ALA A 5 -23.27 41.98 -22.05
N SER A 6 -23.33 41.66 -20.75
CA SER A 6 -22.34 40.80 -20.09
C SER A 6 -22.39 39.35 -20.60
N ASN A 7 -23.60 38.80 -20.79
CA ASN A 7 -23.78 37.48 -21.39
C ASN A 7 -23.23 37.41 -22.82
N LEU A 8 -23.46 38.45 -23.63
CA LEU A 8 -22.93 38.52 -24.99
C LEU A 8 -21.38 38.57 -25.00
N GLN A 9 -20.78 39.34 -24.10
CA GLN A 9 -19.32 39.41 -23.97
C GLN A 9 -18.73 38.05 -23.56
N GLN A 10 -19.36 37.37 -22.60
CA GLN A 10 -18.95 36.02 -22.19
C GLN A 10 -19.03 35.03 -23.36
N GLN A 11 -20.11 35.03 -24.13
CA GLN A 11 -20.26 34.16 -25.29
C GLN A 11 -19.20 34.40 -26.37
N ARG A 12 -18.82 35.68 -26.59
CA ARG A 12 -17.73 36.03 -27.50
C ARG A 12 -16.39 35.46 -27.02
N ALA A 13 -16.09 35.60 -25.73
CA ALA A 13 -14.87 35.05 -25.14
C ALA A 13 -14.81 33.52 -25.27
N ILE A 14 -15.91 32.82 -24.97
CA ILE A 14 -16.00 31.37 -25.14
C ILE A 14 -15.82 30.97 -26.61
N THR A 15 -16.44 31.69 -27.54
CA THR A 15 -16.31 31.41 -28.98
C THR A 15 -14.87 31.58 -29.44
N GLU A 16 -14.17 32.61 -28.94
CA GLU A 16 -12.76 32.82 -29.25
C GLU A 16 -11.89 31.70 -28.68
N GLN A 17 -12.14 31.27 -27.44
CA GLN A 17 -11.46 30.13 -26.84
C GLN A 17 -11.65 28.84 -27.68
N LEU A 18 -12.89 28.52 -28.04
CA LEU A 18 -13.21 27.33 -28.82
C LEU A 18 -12.55 27.36 -30.21
N ARG A 19 -12.44 28.53 -30.84
CA ARG A 19 -11.70 28.68 -32.10
C ARG A 19 -10.21 28.36 -31.93
N ARG A 20 -9.60 28.79 -30.82
CA ARG A 20 -8.20 28.46 -30.52
C ARG A 20 -8.03 26.96 -30.28
N GLU A 21 -8.92 26.34 -29.51
CA GLU A 21 -8.89 24.89 -29.24
C GLU A 21 -9.11 24.05 -30.50
N ALA A 22 -10.02 24.48 -31.38
CA ALA A 22 -10.28 23.81 -32.66
C ALA A 22 -9.10 23.90 -33.64
N ALA A 23 -8.27 24.94 -33.52
CA ALA A 23 -7.08 25.12 -34.35
C ALA A 23 -5.87 24.27 -33.91
N ILE A 24 -5.96 23.55 -32.78
CA ILE A 24 -4.89 22.68 -32.30
C ILE A 24 -4.77 21.47 -33.24
N GLN A 25 -3.59 21.28 -33.82
CA GLN A 25 -3.29 20.10 -34.63
C GLN A 25 -3.18 18.87 -33.73
N ARG A 26 -3.95 17.83 -34.05
CA ARG A 26 -3.96 16.56 -33.33
C ARG A 26 -3.15 15.51 -34.09
N ILE A 27 -2.45 14.67 -33.35
CA ILE A 27 -1.87 13.43 -33.87
C ILE A 27 -2.92 12.31 -33.86
N THR A 28 -2.68 11.25 -34.64
CA THR A 28 -3.57 10.09 -34.63
C THR A 28 -3.47 9.35 -33.31
N VAL A 29 -4.58 8.75 -32.89
CA VAL A 29 -4.62 7.97 -31.63
C VAL A 29 -3.63 6.81 -31.68
N SER A 30 -3.48 6.16 -32.84
CA SER A 30 -2.51 5.08 -33.02
C SER A 30 -1.08 5.53 -32.77
N GLN A 31 -0.70 6.73 -33.24
CA GLN A 31 0.63 7.29 -33.00
C GLN A 31 0.83 7.64 -31.53
N ALA A 32 -0.14 8.32 -30.91
CA ALA A 32 -0.08 8.67 -29.50
C ALA A 32 0.08 7.43 -28.61
N VAL A 33 -0.65 6.36 -28.90
CA VAL A 33 -0.55 5.10 -28.16
C VAL A 33 0.82 4.44 -28.36
N ALA A 34 1.37 4.45 -29.58
CA ALA A 34 2.71 3.92 -29.83
C ALA A 34 3.77 4.69 -29.03
N ASP A 35 3.67 6.02 -28.95
CA ASP A 35 4.59 6.86 -28.19
C ASP A 35 4.48 6.59 -26.68
N ILE A 36 3.26 6.44 -26.15
CA ILE A 36 3.03 6.08 -24.74
C ILE A 36 3.64 4.71 -24.43
N VAL A 37 3.36 3.69 -25.26
CA VAL A 37 3.89 2.33 -25.07
C VAL A 37 5.40 2.33 -25.10
N LYS A 38 6.00 3.06 -26.05
CA LYS A 38 7.45 3.20 -26.15
C LYS A 38 8.04 3.80 -24.87
N TYR A 39 7.48 4.93 -24.41
CA TYR A 39 7.97 5.60 -23.21
C TYR A 39 7.91 4.70 -21.97
N VAL A 40 6.77 4.01 -21.78
CA VAL A 40 6.60 3.07 -20.67
C VAL A 40 7.60 1.92 -20.78
N THR A 41 7.79 1.35 -21.96
CA THR A 41 8.71 0.22 -22.18
C THR A 41 10.17 0.60 -21.89
N GLU A 42 10.56 1.83 -22.21
CA GLU A 42 11.90 2.35 -21.96
C GLU A 42 12.17 2.57 -20.46
N HIS A 43 11.17 3.01 -19.69
CA HIS A 43 11.35 3.41 -18.29
C HIS A 43 10.84 2.39 -17.25
N GLN A 44 10.14 1.34 -17.68
CA GLN A 44 9.56 0.33 -16.77
C GLN A 44 10.59 -0.36 -15.87
N ALA A 45 11.85 -0.48 -16.33
CA ALA A 45 12.92 -1.11 -15.55
C ALA A 45 13.42 -0.22 -14.39
N GLU A 46 13.18 1.09 -14.47
CA GLU A 46 13.53 2.05 -13.41
C GLU A 46 12.37 2.23 -12.41
N ASP A 47 11.17 1.79 -12.78
CA ASP A 47 10.00 1.86 -11.92
C ASP A 47 10.07 0.79 -10.80
N CYS A 48 10.48 1.24 -9.61
CA CYS A 48 10.59 0.41 -8.42
C CYS A 48 9.24 -0.18 -7.97
N LEU A 49 8.09 0.35 -8.41
CA LEU A 49 6.77 -0.21 -8.12
C LEU A 49 6.41 -1.37 -9.06
N LEU A 50 7.01 -1.39 -10.26
CA LEU A 50 6.79 -2.45 -11.24
C LEU A 50 7.78 -3.60 -11.06
N VAL A 51 9.08 -3.30 -11.04
CA VAL A 51 10.15 -4.33 -10.94
C VAL A 51 10.56 -4.64 -9.50
N GLY A 52 10.13 -3.81 -8.55
CA GLY A 52 10.61 -3.87 -7.17
C GLY A 52 11.98 -3.22 -7.01
N PHE A 53 12.41 -3.09 -5.75
CA PHE A 53 13.74 -2.59 -5.44
C PHE A 53 14.79 -3.70 -5.62
N SER A 54 15.92 -3.37 -6.24
CA SER A 54 17.06 -4.29 -6.42
C SER A 54 17.64 -4.81 -5.09
N SER A 55 17.46 -4.05 -4.01
CA SER A 55 17.75 -4.48 -2.65
C SER A 55 16.81 -3.79 -1.68
N GLN A 56 16.47 -4.47 -0.58
CA GLN A 56 15.69 -3.85 0.49
C GLN A 56 16.34 -2.55 1.02
N LYS A 57 17.68 -2.43 0.96
CA LYS A 57 18.40 -1.24 1.45
C LYS A 57 18.17 0.03 0.65
N VAL A 58 17.80 -0.07 -0.63
CA VAL A 58 17.49 1.11 -1.47
C VAL A 58 16.03 1.55 -1.34
N ASN A 59 15.18 0.74 -0.69
CA ASN A 59 13.82 1.15 -0.35
C ASN A 59 13.87 2.11 0.86
N PRO A 60 13.52 3.40 0.70
CA PRO A 60 13.51 4.36 1.81
C PRO A 60 12.48 4.01 2.89
N PHE A 61 11.46 3.21 2.55
CA PHE A 61 10.43 2.73 3.48
C PHE A 61 10.75 1.37 4.09
N ARG A 62 11.97 0.84 3.90
CA ARG A 62 12.36 -0.43 4.50
C ARG A 62 12.39 -0.32 6.04
N GLU A 63 11.83 -1.32 6.70
CA GLU A 63 12.03 -1.48 8.14
C GLU A 63 13.52 -1.56 8.48
N LYS A 64 13.94 -0.74 9.44
CA LYS A 64 15.29 -0.81 10.02
C LYS A 64 15.28 -1.97 11.00
N SER A 65 16.20 -2.92 10.85
CA SER A 65 16.24 -4.18 11.61
C SER A 65 16.66 -4.02 13.08
N SER A 66 16.38 -2.89 13.72
CA SER A 66 16.65 -2.65 15.14
C SER A 66 15.34 -2.37 15.85
N CYS A 67 14.48 -3.39 15.95
CA CYS A 67 13.51 -3.41 17.04
C CYS A 67 14.25 -3.95 18.26
N SER A 68 14.86 -3.05 19.04
CA SER A 68 15.22 -3.37 20.41
C SER A 68 13.93 -3.34 21.20
N ILE A 69 13.28 -4.50 21.38
CA ILE A 69 12.23 -4.61 22.39
C ILE A 69 12.91 -4.29 23.72
N LEU A 70 12.64 -3.11 24.27
CA LEU A 70 13.03 -2.78 25.64
C LEU A 70 12.15 -3.66 26.55
N ILE A 71 12.65 -4.85 26.87
CA ILE A 71 12.09 -5.67 27.93
C ILE A 71 12.41 -4.92 29.22
N TYR A 72 11.43 -4.17 29.74
CA TYR A 72 11.50 -3.70 31.11
C TYR A 72 11.57 -4.94 32.01
N PRO A 73 12.60 -5.08 32.85
CA PRO A 73 12.68 -6.22 33.75
C PRO A 73 11.70 -5.95 34.89
N GLU A 74 10.45 -6.32 34.70
CA GLU A 74 9.62 -6.66 35.85
C GLU A 74 9.18 -8.10 35.69
N LYS A 75 10.06 -8.97 36.22
CA LYS A 75 9.83 -10.37 36.61
C LYS A 75 9.31 -11.25 35.48
N LEU A 76 10.12 -12.22 35.07
CA LEU A 76 9.69 -13.61 34.87
C LEU A 76 10.92 -14.40 34.43
N GLU A 77 11.43 -15.19 35.37
CA GLU A 77 12.38 -16.26 35.09
C GLU A 77 11.74 -17.26 34.12
N GLY A 78 12.51 -17.71 33.12
CA GLY A 78 12.19 -18.90 32.34
C GLY A 78 11.48 -18.66 30.99
N MET A 79 12.24 -18.25 29.97
CA MET A 79 11.84 -18.49 28.58
C MET A 79 13.09 -18.70 27.72
N GLU A 80 13.68 -19.89 27.84
CA GLU A 80 14.74 -20.34 26.93
C GLU A 80 14.12 -20.54 25.53
N ARG A 81 14.46 -19.65 24.60
CA ARG A 81 14.06 -19.81 23.19
C ARG A 81 15.16 -20.56 22.44
N SER A 82 15.02 -21.88 22.34
CA SER A 82 15.83 -22.73 21.47
C SER A 82 15.67 -22.27 20.02
N ARG A 83 16.80 -22.03 19.34
CA ARG A 83 16.84 -21.74 17.91
C ARG A 83 17.11 -23.03 17.17
N ASP A 84 16.08 -23.64 16.60
CA ASP A 84 16.29 -24.63 15.56
C ASP A 84 16.29 -23.93 14.20
N ALA A 85 17.42 -24.08 13.52
CA ALA A 85 17.60 -23.65 12.15
C ALA A 85 16.81 -24.59 11.22
N ASN A 86 15.94 -24.00 10.39
CA ASN A 86 15.11 -24.61 9.33
C ASN A 86 13.73 -25.12 9.76
N GLY A 87 12.72 -24.26 9.60
CA GLY A 87 11.31 -24.63 9.49
C GLY A 87 10.45 -23.40 9.16
N PRO A 88 9.40 -23.52 8.33
CA PRO A 88 8.54 -22.38 8.01
C PRO A 88 7.75 -21.95 9.26
N MET A 89 7.51 -20.65 9.40
CA MET A 89 6.70 -20.07 10.48
C MET A 89 5.27 -20.61 10.38
N THR A 90 4.95 -21.66 11.15
CA THR A 90 3.58 -22.06 11.40
C THR A 90 3.21 -21.64 12.82
N SER A 91 2.32 -20.66 12.95
CA SER A 91 1.62 -20.42 14.21
C SER A 91 0.59 -21.52 14.41
N SER A 92 0.96 -22.58 15.13
CA SER A 92 -0.01 -23.54 15.65
C SER A 92 -0.55 -22.99 16.98
N VAL A 93 -1.82 -22.61 17.01
CA VAL A 93 -2.55 -22.37 18.27
C VAL A 93 -2.84 -23.75 18.86
N VAL A 94 -2.13 -24.12 19.92
CA VAL A 94 -2.52 -25.26 20.76
C VAL A 94 -3.74 -24.81 21.57
N VAL A 95 -4.92 -25.30 21.19
CA VAL A 95 -6.12 -25.22 22.02
C VAL A 95 -5.96 -26.31 23.08
N GLU A 96 -5.58 -25.93 24.29
CA GLU A 96 -5.65 -26.82 25.45
C GLU A 96 -7.12 -26.98 25.84
N GLU A 97 -7.61 -28.20 25.66
CA GLU A 97 -8.94 -28.67 26.06
C GLU A 97 -8.94 -28.84 27.59
N SER A 98 -9.73 -28.04 28.31
CA SER A 98 -9.86 -28.16 29.76
C SER A 98 -10.81 -29.32 30.11
N GLU A 99 -10.24 -30.43 30.57
CA GLU A 99 -10.97 -31.52 31.21
C GLU A 99 -11.62 -31.02 32.52
N ALA A 100 -12.95 -31.09 32.58
CA ALA A 100 -13.73 -30.80 33.76
C ALA A 100 -13.57 -31.93 34.80
N GLN A 101 -12.97 -31.64 35.95
CA GLN A 101 -12.93 -32.58 37.08
C GLN A 101 -13.94 -32.17 38.14
N ALA A 102 -15.06 -32.90 38.15
CA ALA A 102 -16.10 -32.82 39.15
C ALA A 102 -15.57 -33.25 40.53
N GLN A 103 -15.65 -32.36 41.51
CA GLN A 103 -15.34 -32.67 42.90
C GLN A 103 -16.63 -32.84 43.69
N ASN A 104 -16.83 -34.09 44.11
CA ASN A 104 -17.97 -34.61 44.85
C ASN A 104 -17.91 -34.11 46.30
N CYS A 105 -18.86 -33.26 46.72
CA CYS A 105 -19.10 -32.96 48.13
C CYS A 105 -20.00 -34.04 48.73
N VAL A 106 -19.48 -34.83 49.67
CA VAL A 106 -20.26 -35.77 50.50
C VAL A 106 -20.67 -35.05 51.79
N PRO A 107 -21.89 -35.27 52.33
CA PRO A 107 -22.48 -34.47 53.38
C PRO A 107 -22.04 -34.95 54.77
N THR A 108 -22.06 -34.04 55.76
CA THR A 108 -22.00 -34.43 57.18
C THR A 108 -23.11 -33.76 57.97
N SER A 109 -23.96 -34.63 58.52
CA SER A 109 -24.86 -34.56 59.70
C SER A 109 -25.69 -33.31 59.97
#